data_AF-A0A178AWI0-F1
#
_entry.id   AF-A0A178AWI0-F1
#
_cell.length_a   1.000
_cell.length_b   1.000
_cell.length_c   1.000
_cell.angle_alpha   90.00
_cell.angle_beta   90.00
_cell.angle_gamma   90.00
#
_symmetry.space_group_name_H-M   'P 1'
#
loop_
_entity.id
_entity.type
_entity.pdbx_description
1 polymer ?
#
loop_
_entity_poly.entity_id
_entity_poly.type
_entity_poly.pdbx_seq_one_letter_code
_entity_poly.pdbx_strand_id
1 'polypeptide(L)'
;MVNLSWIFGHSKTSYTHHADPVPIKTRSGQKTSLVDLARDSIPPCRLNPFLFNGHLQTMYTARPDPGPPIHYKRKIFQSNHSVYPGQFAVDFVVSKETGEASSPEKPGELPPRTTNFTSSEWSSMASQDTTPMLIALHGLSGGSHEVYLRETLAPLTASGWAACVVNGRGCALSKITTPQLFNSRATWDVRQTVLLLRELFPNRPFYAVGFSLGANILTNYVGEEGNACILRAAVACSNPWNLEICNVELQRTWIGLEIYCKTMGGNLKKLYALHKDQILQNEGIDQKKVEACKYLYEFDRHVQCPTWGYPTEGAYYRDAQSVDALCAVRIPFLGINAEDDPISSKAAIPFEEFKQNPYTVLCTTDWGGHLGSFQLGGGRWFATAAAAFLSKVHDEVDHEASISERRETKIDTPGKKYPVFDPNNRRLILPEA
;
A
#
# COMPACT_ATOMS: atom_id res chain seq x y z
N MET A 1 27.73 -11.57 23.26
CA MET A 1 27.03 -12.86 23.07
C MET A 1 26.41 -12.85 21.68
N VAL A 2 26.69 -13.86 20.86
CA VAL A 2 26.03 -14.02 19.55
C VAL A 2 24.56 -14.36 19.82
N ASN A 3 23.63 -13.54 19.37
CA ASN A 3 22.20 -13.81 19.54
C ASN A 3 21.78 -14.95 18.61
N LEU A 4 21.53 -16.14 19.16
CA LEU A 4 21.11 -17.33 18.43
C LEU A 4 19.57 -17.48 18.35
N SER A 5 18.79 -16.48 18.76
CA SER A 5 17.32 -16.55 18.78
C SER A 5 16.70 -16.82 17.39
N TRP A 6 17.41 -16.42 16.32
CA TRP A 6 16.99 -16.65 14.94
C TRP A 6 16.87 -18.16 14.59
N ILE A 7 17.61 -19.04 15.28
CA ILE A 7 17.51 -20.51 15.09
C ILE A 7 16.10 -21.00 15.37
N PHE A 8 15.39 -20.35 16.29
CA PHE A 8 14.00 -20.65 16.62
C PHE A 8 13.01 -19.72 15.89
N GLY A 9 13.44 -19.07 14.82
CA GLY A 9 12.58 -18.18 14.05
C GLY A 9 12.28 -16.84 14.72
N HIS A 10 12.94 -16.50 15.84
CA HIS A 10 12.64 -15.27 16.55
C HIS A 10 13.23 -14.08 15.81
N SER A 11 12.37 -13.12 15.47
CA SER A 11 12.77 -11.81 14.97
C SER A 11 12.55 -10.74 16.04
N LYS A 12 13.48 -9.79 16.15
CA LYS A 12 13.35 -8.61 17.00
C LYS A 12 12.47 -7.57 16.30
N THR A 13 11.40 -7.17 16.96
CA THR A 13 10.59 -6.01 16.57
C THR A 13 11.11 -4.74 17.24
N SER A 14 11.20 -3.64 16.49
CA SER A 14 11.56 -2.32 17.00
C SER A 14 10.53 -1.29 16.56
N TYR A 15 10.28 -0.28 17.40
CA TYR A 15 9.28 0.75 17.13
C TYR A 15 9.97 2.12 17.08
N THR A 16 9.88 2.80 15.93
CA THR A 16 10.33 4.19 15.76
C THR A 16 9.11 5.09 15.66
N HIS A 17 9.06 6.13 16.48
CA HIS A 17 7.93 7.04 16.59
C HIS A 17 8.38 8.40 17.14
N HIS A 18 7.52 9.40 17.04
CA HIS A 18 7.73 10.70 17.68
C HIS A 18 7.86 10.58 19.20
N ALA A 19 8.70 11.42 19.82
CA ALA A 19 8.91 11.41 21.27
C ALA A 19 7.62 11.70 22.05
N ASP A 20 6.80 12.63 21.53
CA ASP A 20 5.51 13.02 22.07
C ASP A 20 4.39 12.65 21.05
N PRO A 21 3.97 11.39 20.96
CA PRO A 21 2.94 10.99 19.99
C PRO A 21 1.61 11.67 20.29
N VAL A 22 0.77 11.80 19.25
CA VAL A 22 -0.56 12.37 19.40
C VAL A 22 -1.37 11.57 20.44
N PRO A 23 -2.04 12.23 21.41
CA PRO A 23 -2.88 11.53 22.37
C PRO A 23 -4.10 10.91 21.66
N ILE A 24 -4.37 9.66 21.98
CA ILE A 24 -5.53 8.92 21.49
C ILE A 24 -6.46 8.66 22.66
N LYS A 25 -7.74 9.03 22.50
CA LYS A 25 -8.79 8.64 23.45
C LYS A 25 -9.37 7.31 23.06
N THR A 26 -9.45 6.41 24.02
CA THR A 26 -10.19 5.16 23.87
C THR A 26 -11.67 5.37 24.17
N ARG A 27 -12.51 4.46 23.69
CA ARG A 27 -13.95 4.40 24.01
C ARG A 27 -14.22 4.18 25.50
N SER A 28 -13.24 3.67 26.25
CA SER A 28 -13.30 3.57 27.72
C SER A 28 -12.94 4.90 28.43
N GLY A 29 -12.60 5.95 27.68
CA GLY A 29 -12.20 7.25 28.22
C GLY A 29 -10.74 7.34 28.68
N GLN A 30 -9.96 6.26 28.49
CA GLN A 30 -8.52 6.26 28.80
C GLN A 30 -7.74 6.97 27.69
N LYS A 31 -6.57 7.52 28.06
CA LYS A 31 -5.61 8.05 27.09
C LYS A 31 -4.58 6.96 26.78
N THR A 32 -4.27 6.81 25.50
CA THR A 32 -3.22 5.92 25.00
C THR A 32 -2.43 6.64 23.89
N SER A 33 -1.44 5.97 23.34
CA SER A 33 -0.67 6.41 22.18
C SER A 33 -0.74 5.39 21.05
N LEU A 34 -0.40 5.84 19.84
CA LEU A 34 -0.37 4.94 18.68
C LEU A 34 0.64 3.81 18.83
N VAL A 35 1.80 4.10 19.46
CA VAL A 35 2.83 3.09 19.69
C VAL A 35 2.39 2.05 20.71
N ASP A 36 1.64 2.44 21.74
CA ASP A 36 1.12 1.48 22.72
C ASP A 36 0.05 0.59 22.09
N LEU A 37 -0.87 1.15 21.31
CA LEU A 37 -1.80 0.36 20.49
C LEU A 37 -1.08 -0.62 19.56
N ALA A 38 0.01 -0.19 18.92
CA ALA A 38 0.81 -1.06 18.06
C ALA A 38 1.53 -2.17 18.85
N ARG A 39 2.11 -1.88 20.02
CA ARG A 39 2.77 -2.88 20.88
C ARG A 39 1.78 -3.90 21.45
N ASP A 40 0.58 -3.45 21.80
CA ASP A 40 -0.45 -4.29 22.41
C ASP A 40 -1.16 -5.18 21.38
N SER A 41 -1.22 -4.78 20.12
CA SER A 41 -1.90 -5.52 19.05
C SER A 41 -0.98 -6.38 18.20
N ILE A 42 0.27 -5.95 17.96
CA ILE A 42 1.18 -6.65 17.05
C ILE A 42 1.79 -7.85 17.78
N PRO A 43 1.56 -9.10 17.28
CA PRO A 43 2.08 -10.28 17.94
C PRO A 43 3.61 -10.37 17.79
N PRO A 44 4.31 -11.09 18.70
CA PRO A 44 5.73 -11.36 18.55
C PRO A 44 6.07 -11.96 17.19
N CYS A 45 7.13 -11.46 16.55
CA CYS A 45 7.55 -11.95 15.23
C CYS A 45 8.24 -13.32 15.34
N ARG A 46 7.60 -14.32 14.75
CA ARG A 46 8.04 -15.72 14.71
C ARG A 46 7.98 -16.23 13.27
N LEU A 47 9.14 -16.25 12.63
CA LEU A 47 9.33 -16.58 11.23
C LEU A 47 9.81 -18.01 11.04
N ASN A 48 9.68 -18.53 9.83
CA ASN A 48 10.19 -19.84 9.46
C ASN A 48 11.73 -19.85 9.51
N PRO A 49 12.37 -20.62 10.40
CA PRO A 49 13.83 -20.63 10.54
C PRO A 49 14.55 -21.20 9.32
N PHE A 50 13.86 -21.92 8.43
CA PHE A 50 14.46 -22.38 7.16
C PHE A 50 14.60 -21.26 6.13
N LEU A 51 13.91 -20.14 6.31
CA LEU A 51 13.99 -18.94 5.46
C LEU A 51 14.83 -17.85 6.16
N PHE A 52 15.94 -18.23 6.78
CA PHE A 52 16.74 -17.44 7.76
C PHE A 52 17.33 -16.10 7.30
N ASN A 53 17.00 -15.60 6.11
CA ASN A 53 17.38 -14.27 5.65
C ASN A 53 16.33 -13.69 4.68
N GLY A 54 16.44 -12.39 4.45
CA GLY A 54 15.50 -11.63 3.63
C GLY A 54 15.46 -12.08 2.18
N HIS A 55 16.55 -12.61 1.64
CA HIS A 55 16.55 -13.18 0.28
C HIS A 55 15.67 -14.42 0.19
N LEU A 56 15.86 -15.39 1.09
CA LEU A 56 15.07 -16.62 1.12
C LEU A 56 13.59 -16.32 1.38
N GLN A 57 13.29 -15.44 2.33
CA GLN A 57 11.92 -14.96 2.58
C GLN A 57 11.29 -14.36 1.31
N THR A 58 12.00 -13.43 0.65
CA THR A 58 11.51 -12.76 -0.56
C THR A 58 11.34 -13.74 -1.71
N MET A 59 12.32 -14.60 -1.98
CA MET A 59 12.25 -15.56 -3.08
C MET A 59 11.15 -16.59 -2.88
N TYR A 60 10.85 -16.96 -1.63
CA TYR A 60 9.79 -17.89 -1.31
C TYR A 60 8.39 -17.34 -1.66
N THR A 61 8.23 -16.03 -1.83
CA THR A 61 6.97 -15.43 -2.34
C THR A 61 6.60 -15.90 -3.74
N ALA A 62 7.57 -16.33 -4.55
CA ALA A 62 7.34 -16.86 -5.89
C ALA A 62 6.82 -18.32 -5.88
N ARG A 63 6.81 -18.99 -4.71
CA ARG A 63 6.25 -20.33 -4.58
C ARG A 63 4.73 -20.28 -4.82
N PRO A 64 4.18 -21.18 -5.66
CA PRO A 64 2.73 -21.30 -5.80
C PRO A 64 2.07 -21.59 -4.45
N ASP A 65 1.12 -20.75 -4.08
CA ASP A 65 0.34 -20.86 -2.85
C ASP A 65 -1.11 -20.47 -3.18
N PRO A 66 -2.10 -21.35 -2.94
CA PRO A 66 -3.50 -21.00 -3.17
C PRO A 66 -3.97 -19.83 -2.30
N GLY A 67 -3.32 -19.59 -1.14
CA GLY A 67 -3.71 -18.59 -0.15
C GLY A 67 -5.12 -18.80 0.43
N PRO A 68 -5.57 -17.93 1.36
CA PRO A 68 -6.93 -18.00 1.87
C PRO A 68 -7.95 -17.68 0.76
N PRO A 69 -9.07 -18.43 0.67
CA PRO A 69 -10.07 -18.22 -0.37
C PRO A 69 -10.85 -16.93 -0.11
N ILE A 70 -10.57 -15.89 -0.88
CA ILE A 70 -11.35 -14.66 -0.92
C ILE A 70 -12.00 -14.56 -2.29
N HIS A 71 -13.30 -14.24 -2.31
CA HIS A 71 -14.09 -14.09 -3.52
C HIS A 71 -14.40 -12.62 -3.75
N TYR A 72 -14.40 -12.21 -5.02
CA TYR A 72 -14.55 -10.83 -5.41
C TYR A 72 -15.62 -10.63 -6.47
N LYS A 73 -16.26 -9.47 -6.41
CA LYS A 73 -16.94 -8.87 -7.56
C LYS A 73 -16.25 -7.59 -8.00
N ARG A 74 -15.96 -7.49 -9.29
CA ARG A 74 -15.26 -6.37 -9.93
C ARG A 74 -16.24 -5.32 -10.41
N LYS A 75 -15.92 -4.07 -10.13
CA LYS A 75 -16.50 -2.90 -10.78
C LYS A 75 -15.42 -2.13 -11.52
N ILE A 76 -15.68 -1.81 -12.79
CA ILE A 76 -14.87 -0.89 -13.58
C ILE A 76 -15.42 0.52 -13.41
N PHE A 77 -14.53 1.47 -13.16
CA PHE A 77 -14.83 2.88 -13.03
C PHE A 77 -14.16 3.68 -14.13
N GLN A 78 -14.84 4.74 -14.57
CA GLN A 78 -14.23 5.79 -15.37
C GLN A 78 -13.54 6.78 -14.44
N SER A 79 -12.26 7.05 -14.68
CA SER A 79 -11.53 8.07 -13.92
C SER A 79 -12.13 9.45 -14.18
N ASN A 80 -12.36 10.20 -13.10
CA ASN A 80 -12.85 11.58 -13.16
C ASN A 80 -11.69 12.62 -13.20
N HIS A 81 -10.44 12.16 -13.25
CA HIS A 81 -9.29 13.05 -13.29
C HIS A 81 -9.08 13.62 -14.70
N SER A 82 -9.00 14.96 -14.81
CA SER A 82 -8.87 15.65 -16.10
C SER A 82 -7.56 15.34 -16.84
N VAL A 83 -6.46 15.16 -16.09
CA VAL A 83 -5.12 14.88 -16.67
C VAL A 83 -4.86 13.38 -16.86
N TYR A 84 -5.55 12.53 -16.09
CA TYR A 84 -5.31 11.09 -16.08
C TYR A 84 -6.60 10.31 -16.37
N PRO A 85 -7.23 10.53 -17.54
CA PRO A 85 -8.46 9.84 -17.89
C PRO A 85 -8.21 8.36 -18.12
N GLY A 86 -9.30 7.60 -18.26
CA GLY A 86 -9.26 6.17 -18.54
C GLY A 86 -10.07 5.38 -17.53
N GLN A 87 -9.84 4.08 -17.46
CA GLN A 87 -10.58 3.19 -16.57
C GLN A 87 -9.66 2.53 -15.56
N PHE A 88 -10.21 2.26 -14.38
CA PHE A 88 -9.57 1.46 -13.33
C PHE A 88 -10.58 0.49 -12.73
N ALA A 89 -10.08 -0.57 -12.09
CA ALA A 89 -10.89 -1.66 -11.55
C ALA A 89 -10.80 -1.70 -10.03
N VAL A 90 -11.93 -1.92 -9.36
CA VAL A 90 -11.96 -2.22 -7.92
C VAL A 90 -12.67 -3.55 -7.72
N ASP A 91 -12.05 -4.43 -6.95
CA ASP A 91 -12.57 -5.75 -6.61
C ASP A 91 -13.10 -5.72 -5.17
N PHE A 92 -14.41 -5.88 -5.01
CA PHE A 92 -15.09 -5.88 -3.73
C PHE A 92 -15.20 -7.31 -3.20
N VAL A 93 -14.81 -7.54 -1.95
CA VAL A 93 -14.97 -8.85 -1.31
C VAL A 93 -16.45 -9.16 -1.17
N VAL A 94 -16.82 -10.38 -1.55
CA VAL A 94 -18.18 -10.93 -1.40
C VAL A 94 -18.15 -12.23 -0.62
N SER A 95 -19.31 -12.66 -0.13
CA SER A 95 -19.44 -13.96 0.53
C SER A 95 -19.05 -15.09 -0.41
N LYS A 96 -18.59 -16.21 0.16
CA LYS A 96 -18.23 -17.41 -0.60
C LYS A 96 -19.39 -17.89 -1.47
N GLU A 97 -20.60 -17.91 -0.91
CA GLU A 97 -21.82 -18.36 -1.58
C GLU A 97 -22.11 -17.50 -2.81
N THR A 98 -21.98 -16.17 -2.66
CA THR A 98 -22.18 -15.21 -3.76
C THR A 98 -21.12 -15.37 -4.85
N GLY A 99 -19.86 -15.54 -4.43
CA GLY A 99 -18.72 -15.72 -5.32
C GLY A 99 -18.78 -17.02 -6.11
N GLU A 100 -19.14 -18.13 -5.46
CA GLU A 100 -19.23 -19.47 -6.08
C GLU A 100 -20.50 -19.66 -6.91
N ALA A 101 -21.61 -19.01 -6.55
CA ALA A 101 -22.82 -18.99 -7.37
C ALA A 101 -22.64 -18.20 -8.68
N SER A 102 -21.61 -17.37 -8.78
CA SER A 102 -21.30 -16.57 -9.96
C SER A 102 -20.25 -17.28 -10.82
N SER A 103 -20.60 -17.66 -12.05
CA SER A 103 -19.62 -18.14 -13.02
C SER A 103 -18.92 -16.97 -13.70
N PRO A 104 -17.59 -17.03 -13.97
CA PRO A 104 -16.95 -16.04 -14.82
C PRO A 104 -17.57 -16.08 -16.23
N GLU A 105 -17.87 -14.92 -16.80
CA GLU A 105 -18.50 -14.81 -18.12
C GLU A 105 -17.65 -15.49 -19.21
N LYS A 106 -16.31 -15.41 -19.08
CA LYS A 106 -15.34 -16.12 -19.92
C LYS A 106 -14.13 -16.57 -19.10
N PRO A 107 -13.64 -17.82 -19.25
CA PRO A 107 -12.41 -18.26 -18.61
C PRO A 107 -11.20 -17.39 -19.00
N GLY A 108 -10.43 -16.92 -18.02
CA GLY A 108 -9.17 -16.19 -18.24
C GLY A 108 -9.30 -14.67 -18.44
N GLU A 109 -10.52 -14.10 -18.40
CA GLU A 109 -10.72 -12.64 -18.49
C GLU A 109 -10.56 -11.93 -17.14
N LEU A 110 -10.84 -12.63 -16.04
CA LEU A 110 -10.72 -12.14 -14.67
C LEU A 110 -9.78 -13.02 -13.84
N PRO A 111 -9.17 -12.47 -12.77
CA PRO A 111 -8.39 -13.27 -11.85
C PRO A 111 -9.23 -14.39 -11.22
N PRO A 112 -8.59 -15.44 -10.66
CA PRO A 112 -9.31 -16.49 -9.93
C PRO A 112 -10.25 -15.91 -8.87
N ARG A 113 -11.42 -16.54 -8.68
CA ARG A 113 -12.45 -16.16 -7.70
C ARG A 113 -12.99 -14.73 -7.88
N THR A 114 -12.94 -14.18 -9.09
CA THR A 114 -13.45 -12.84 -9.41
C THR A 114 -14.50 -12.93 -10.50
N THR A 115 -15.65 -12.28 -10.30
CA THR A 115 -16.70 -12.07 -11.30
C THR A 115 -17.04 -10.59 -11.43
N ASN A 116 -17.83 -10.17 -12.41
CA ASN A 116 -18.25 -8.76 -12.53
C ASN A 116 -19.53 -8.50 -11.74
N PHE A 117 -19.70 -7.28 -11.26
CA PHE A 117 -21.01 -6.81 -10.82
C PHE A 117 -21.96 -6.69 -12.01
N THR A 118 -23.18 -7.20 -11.84
CA THR A 118 -24.30 -6.79 -12.70
C THR A 118 -24.77 -5.37 -12.34
N SER A 119 -25.49 -4.72 -13.26
CA SER A 119 -26.03 -3.37 -13.03
C SER A 119 -26.97 -3.30 -11.83
N SER A 120 -27.78 -4.34 -11.60
CA SER A 120 -28.69 -4.41 -10.45
C SER A 120 -27.94 -4.58 -9.14
N GLU A 121 -26.97 -5.49 -9.08
CA GLU A 121 -26.14 -5.72 -7.88
C GLU A 121 -25.38 -4.46 -7.47
N TRP A 122 -24.78 -3.76 -8.44
CA TRP A 122 -24.10 -2.49 -8.18
C TRP A 122 -25.08 -1.42 -7.65
N SER A 123 -26.26 -1.33 -8.25
CA SER A 123 -27.29 -0.36 -7.82
C SER A 123 -27.80 -0.63 -6.40
N SER A 124 -27.77 -1.88 -5.95
CA SER A 124 -28.13 -2.27 -4.58
C SER A 124 -26.99 -2.20 -3.56
N MET A 125 -25.78 -1.78 -3.96
CA MET A 125 -24.61 -1.84 -3.10
C MET A 125 -24.66 -0.82 -1.95
N ALA A 126 -25.27 0.35 -2.16
CA ALA A 126 -25.30 1.43 -1.17
C ALA A 126 -26.01 1.01 0.12
N SER A 127 -25.46 1.41 1.27
CA SER A 127 -26.00 1.07 2.60
C SER A 127 -25.71 2.16 3.63
N GLN A 128 -26.53 2.24 4.67
CA GLN A 128 -26.37 3.15 5.80
C GLN A 128 -25.82 2.46 7.06
N ASP A 129 -25.37 1.21 6.94
CA ASP A 129 -24.77 0.47 8.05
C ASP A 129 -23.41 1.07 8.49
N THR A 130 -22.90 0.58 9.61
CA THR A 130 -21.64 1.04 10.24
C THR A 130 -20.51 0.04 10.11
N THR A 131 -20.62 -0.92 9.17
CA THR A 131 -19.64 -2.00 8.99
C THR A 131 -18.27 -1.40 8.65
N PRO A 132 -17.19 -1.71 9.40
CA PRO A 132 -15.86 -1.24 9.03
C PRO A 132 -15.44 -1.80 7.67
N MET A 133 -14.80 -0.96 6.87
CA MET A 133 -14.37 -1.33 5.52
C MET A 133 -12.87 -1.11 5.32
N LEU A 134 -12.18 -2.16 4.87
CA LEU A 134 -10.77 -2.12 4.50
C LEU A 134 -10.58 -1.89 2.99
N ILE A 135 -9.77 -0.91 2.62
CA ILE A 135 -9.35 -0.61 1.26
C ILE A 135 -7.90 -1.08 1.08
N ALA A 136 -7.67 -2.07 0.23
CA ALA A 136 -6.34 -2.64 0.01
C ALA A 136 -5.72 -2.21 -1.33
N LEU A 137 -4.42 -1.90 -1.31
CA LEU A 137 -3.61 -1.59 -2.50
C LEU A 137 -2.49 -2.62 -2.70
N HIS A 138 -2.46 -3.25 -3.87
CA HIS A 138 -1.45 -4.26 -4.21
C HIS A 138 -0.09 -3.65 -4.62
N GLY A 139 0.94 -4.49 -4.75
CA GLY A 139 2.29 -4.11 -5.17
C GLY A 139 2.48 -4.03 -6.69
N LEU A 140 3.72 -4.00 -7.15
CA LEU A 140 4.06 -3.86 -8.57
C LEU A 140 3.45 -5.00 -9.41
N SER A 141 2.68 -4.67 -10.45
CA SER A 141 2.09 -5.61 -11.42
C SER A 141 1.16 -6.71 -10.87
N GLY A 142 0.73 -6.61 -9.60
CA GLY A 142 -0.11 -7.61 -8.93
C GLY A 142 -1.63 -7.41 -9.09
N GLY A 143 -2.38 -7.64 -8.02
CA GLY A 143 -3.83 -7.43 -7.99
C GLY A 143 -4.51 -7.97 -6.73
N SER A 144 -5.83 -8.03 -6.75
CA SER A 144 -6.66 -8.68 -5.72
C SER A 144 -6.35 -10.16 -5.48
N HIS A 145 -5.78 -10.85 -6.46
CA HIS A 145 -5.43 -12.27 -6.38
C HIS A 145 -4.18 -12.56 -5.54
N GLU A 146 -3.40 -11.53 -5.20
CA GLU A 146 -2.16 -11.65 -4.45
C GLU A 146 -2.35 -12.29 -3.07
N VAL A 147 -1.49 -13.28 -2.75
CA VAL A 147 -1.65 -14.10 -1.54
C VAL A 147 -1.45 -13.27 -0.28
N TYR A 148 -0.39 -12.45 -0.23
CA TYR A 148 -0.09 -11.60 0.93
C TYR A 148 -1.25 -10.63 1.25
N LEU A 149 -1.94 -10.17 0.22
CA LEU A 149 -3.08 -9.27 0.33
C LEU A 149 -4.26 -10.03 0.92
N ARG A 150 -4.58 -11.20 0.36
CA ARG A 150 -5.66 -12.06 0.85
C ARG A 150 -5.43 -12.55 2.28
N GLU A 151 -4.19 -12.81 2.68
CA GLU A 151 -3.83 -13.15 4.06
C GLU A 151 -4.11 -12.02 5.06
N THR A 152 -4.05 -10.76 4.61
CA THR A 152 -4.41 -9.62 5.45
C THR A 152 -5.94 -9.40 5.48
N LEU A 153 -6.61 -9.60 4.34
CA LEU A 153 -8.08 -9.47 4.25
C LEU A 153 -8.82 -10.56 5.03
N ALA A 154 -8.35 -11.81 4.96
CA ALA A 154 -9.05 -12.97 5.50
C ALA A 154 -9.49 -12.81 6.96
N PRO A 155 -8.61 -12.49 7.93
CA PRO A 155 -9.03 -12.33 9.33
C PRO A 155 -10.04 -11.21 9.52
N LEU A 156 -9.87 -10.07 8.83
CA LEU A 156 -10.78 -8.92 8.97
C LEU A 156 -12.18 -9.24 8.41
N THR A 157 -12.24 -9.82 7.21
CA THR A 157 -13.51 -10.21 6.58
C THR A 157 -14.23 -11.32 7.34
N ALA A 158 -13.48 -12.25 7.95
CA ALA A 158 -14.05 -13.27 8.83
C ALA A 158 -14.65 -12.67 10.12
N SER A 159 -14.11 -11.53 10.58
CA SER A 159 -14.66 -10.72 11.68
C SER A 159 -15.76 -9.75 11.25
N GLY A 160 -16.29 -9.88 10.02
CA GLY A 160 -17.41 -9.09 9.52
C GLY A 160 -17.04 -7.77 8.87
N TRP A 161 -15.75 -7.48 8.65
CA TRP A 161 -15.36 -6.28 7.89
C TRP A 161 -15.72 -6.44 6.42
N ALA A 162 -16.21 -5.37 5.82
CA ALA A 162 -16.24 -5.26 4.37
C ALA A 162 -14.81 -4.98 3.86
N ALA A 163 -14.52 -5.33 2.61
CA ALA A 163 -13.24 -4.99 2.02
C ALA A 163 -13.32 -4.81 0.51
N CYS A 164 -12.42 -4.00 -0.04
CA CYS A 164 -12.20 -3.89 -1.48
C CYS A 164 -10.71 -3.72 -1.81
N VAL A 165 -10.36 -4.02 -3.05
CA VAL A 165 -9.00 -3.88 -3.59
C VAL A 165 -9.03 -2.94 -4.78
N VAL A 166 -8.30 -1.83 -4.70
CA VAL A 166 -8.11 -0.96 -5.87
C VAL A 166 -7.00 -1.55 -6.71
N ASN A 167 -7.32 -1.99 -7.93
CA ASN A 167 -6.34 -2.53 -8.85
C ASN A 167 -5.73 -1.40 -9.69
N GLY A 168 -4.41 -1.35 -9.74
CA GLY A 168 -3.67 -0.47 -10.62
C GLY A 168 -4.08 -0.69 -12.08
N ARG A 169 -4.14 0.40 -12.86
CA ARG A 169 -4.50 0.35 -14.28
C ARG A 169 -3.66 -0.66 -15.05
N GLY A 170 -4.33 -1.59 -15.73
CA GLY A 170 -3.72 -2.68 -16.49
C GLY A 170 -3.45 -3.95 -15.68
N CYS A 171 -3.52 -3.87 -14.34
CA CYS A 171 -3.23 -4.99 -13.45
C CYS A 171 -4.47 -5.84 -13.18
N ALA A 172 -4.27 -7.00 -12.54
CA ALA A 172 -5.35 -7.94 -12.23
C ALA A 172 -6.24 -8.29 -13.44
N LEU A 173 -5.65 -8.41 -14.64
CA LEU A 173 -6.33 -8.63 -15.93
C LEU A 173 -7.31 -7.51 -16.36
N SER A 174 -7.30 -6.35 -15.71
CA SER A 174 -8.03 -5.18 -16.20
C SER A 174 -7.37 -4.62 -17.46
N LYS A 175 -8.18 -4.14 -18.41
CA LYS A 175 -7.69 -3.45 -19.61
C LYS A 175 -7.50 -1.96 -19.33
N ILE A 176 -6.44 -1.38 -19.86
CA ILE A 176 -6.31 0.08 -19.93
C ILE A 176 -7.08 0.60 -21.15
N THR A 177 -7.64 1.81 -21.03
CA THR A 177 -8.35 2.51 -22.11
C THR A 177 -7.64 3.78 -22.56
N THR A 178 -6.49 4.08 -21.95
CA THR A 178 -5.58 5.17 -22.30
C THR A 178 -4.15 4.65 -22.26
N PRO A 179 -3.16 5.36 -22.85
CA PRO A 179 -1.75 4.96 -22.84
C PRO A 179 -1.06 5.02 -21.47
N GLN A 180 -1.83 4.92 -20.39
CA GLN A 180 -1.41 5.13 -19.00
C GLN A 180 -1.56 3.85 -18.19
N LEU A 181 -0.42 3.24 -17.85
CA LEU A 181 -0.33 2.28 -16.74
C LEU A 181 -0.26 3.03 -15.41
N PHE A 182 -0.54 2.34 -14.30
CA PHE A 182 -0.30 2.91 -12.98
C PHE A 182 1.20 3.00 -12.64
N ASN A 183 1.53 3.86 -11.68
CA ASN A 183 2.87 4.04 -11.16
C ASN A 183 2.83 4.41 -9.66
N SER A 184 3.98 4.65 -9.03
CA SER A 184 4.11 5.00 -7.60
C SER A 184 3.38 6.27 -7.16
N ARG A 185 3.01 7.15 -8.11
CA ARG A 185 2.36 8.44 -7.89
C ARG A 185 0.84 8.40 -8.06
N ALA A 186 0.28 7.25 -8.46
CA ALA A 186 -1.12 7.07 -8.84
C ALA A 186 -2.14 7.15 -7.68
N THR A 187 -2.23 8.30 -7.01
CA THR A 187 -3.14 8.53 -5.87
C THR A 187 -4.58 8.83 -6.28
N TRP A 188 -4.82 9.26 -7.52
CA TRP A 188 -6.14 9.75 -7.95
C TRP A 188 -7.22 8.68 -8.01
N ASP A 189 -6.91 7.47 -8.50
CA ASP A 189 -7.88 6.37 -8.54
C ASP A 189 -8.23 5.90 -7.11
N VAL A 190 -7.26 5.95 -6.19
CA VAL A 190 -7.48 5.69 -4.75
C VAL A 190 -8.41 6.76 -4.17
N ARG A 191 -8.11 8.05 -4.40
CA ARG A 191 -8.94 9.18 -3.97
C ARG A 191 -10.37 9.06 -4.48
N GLN A 192 -10.54 8.80 -5.78
CA GLN A 192 -11.86 8.63 -6.38
C GLN A 192 -12.62 7.45 -5.75
N THR A 193 -11.93 6.34 -5.50
CA THR A 193 -12.52 5.18 -4.82
C THR A 193 -12.98 5.55 -3.41
N VAL A 194 -12.14 6.20 -2.61
CA VAL A 194 -12.47 6.59 -1.23
C VAL A 194 -13.68 7.54 -1.19
N LEU A 195 -13.73 8.53 -2.09
CA LEU A 195 -14.87 9.45 -2.18
C LEU A 195 -16.16 8.71 -2.58
N LEU A 196 -16.10 7.82 -3.56
CA LEU A 196 -17.24 7.00 -3.95
C LEU A 196 -17.73 6.10 -2.81
N LEU A 197 -16.81 5.47 -2.07
CA LEU A 197 -17.17 4.63 -0.93
C LEU A 197 -17.86 5.44 0.16
N ARG A 198 -17.43 6.68 0.41
CA ARG A 198 -18.09 7.60 1.34
C ARG A 198 -19.52 7.93 0.90
N GLU A 199 -19.76 8.09 -0.39
CA GLU A 199 -21.10 8.33 -0.94
C GLU A 199 -22.00 7.09 -0.80
N LEU A 200 -21.48 5.91 -1.13
CA LEU A 200 -22.21 4.64 -1.05
C LEU A 200 -22.48 4.20 0.40
N PHE A 201 -21.57 4.53 1.32
CA PHE A 201 -21.54 4.05 2.70
C PHE A 201 -21.19 5.17 3.69
N PRO A 202 -22.07 6.16 3.88
CA PRO A 202 -21.74 7.38 4.63
C PRO A 202 -21.44 7.16 6.12
N ASN A 203 -21.89 6.04 6.71
CA ASN A 203 -21.70 5.73 8.13
C ASN A 203 -20.58 4.70 8.39
N ARG A 204 -20.00 4.10 7.34
CA ARG A 204 -18.93 3.10 7.50
C ARG A 204 -17.61 3.78 7.84
N PRO A 205 -16.87 3.30 8.86
CA PRO A 205 -15.50 3.71 9.07
C PRO A 205 -14.58 3.03 8.03
N PHE A 206 -13.75 3.82 7.35
CA PHE A 206 -12.81 3.32 6.34
C PHE A 206 -11.39 3.21 6.89
N TYR A 207 -10.72 2.14 6.49
CA TYR A 207 -9.31 1.86 6.80
C TYR A 207 -8.60 1.50 5.51
N ALA A 208 -7.27 1.60 5.50
CA ALA A 208 -6.50 1.19 4.33
C ALA A 208 -5.26 0.37 4.66
N VAL A 209 -4.88 -0.51 3.75
CA VAL A 209 -3.59 -1.21 3.78
C VAL A 209 -2.96 -1.21 2.39
N GLY A 210 -1.67 -0.89 2.32
CA GLY A 210 -0.90 -0.95 1.08
C GLY A 210 0.29 -1.88 1.23
N PHE A 211 0.68 -2.52 0.12
CA PHE A 211 1.83 -3.43 0.08
C PHE A 211 2.82 -3.00 -0.98
N SER A 212 4.11 -2.92 -0.64
CA SER A 212 5.17 -2.53 -1.58
C SER A 212 4.83 -1.22 -2.31
N LEU A 213 4.72 -1.22 -3.64
CA LEU A 213 4.30 -0.04 -4.42
C LEU A 213 2.96 0.56 -3.96
N GLY A 214 1.99 -0.29 -3.60
CA GLY A 214 0.69 0.13 -3.08
C GLY A 214 0.80 0.82 -1.71
N ALA A 215 1.79 0.43 -0.89
CA ALA A 215 2.09 1.14 0.36
C ALA A 215 2.63 2.54 0.10
N ASN A 216 3.49 2.70 -0.91
CA ASN A 216 3.99 4.01 -1.33
C ASN A 216 2.85 4.91 -1.83
N ILE A 217 1.98 4.39 -2.70
CA ILE A 217 0.80 5.10 -3.21
C ILE A 217 -0.12 5.50 -2.06
N LEU A 218 -0.42 4.57 -1.14
CA LEU A 218 -1.27 4.85 0.03
C LEU A 218 -0.70 5.97 0.89
N THR A 219 0.61 5.92 1.16
CA THR A 219 1.28 6.93 1.98
C THR A 219 1.20 8.31 1.32
N ASN A 220 1.46 8.41 0.01
CA ASN A 220 1.29 9.65 -0.74
C ASN A 220 -0.15 10.15 -0.70
N TYR A 221 -1.14 9.28 -0.91
CA TYR A 221 -2.56 9.64 -0.80
C TYR A 221 -2.89 10.20 0.59
N VAL A 222 -2.51 9.49 1.67
CA VAL A 222 -2.79 9.94 3.04
C VAL A 222 -2.07 11.26 3.35
N GLY A 223 -0.83 11.43 2.89
CA GLY A 223 -0.07 12.68 3.04
C GLY A 223 -0.69 13.86 2.27
N GLU A 224 -1.20 13.63 1.06
CA GLU A 224 -1.92 14.63 0.25
C GLU A 224 -3.22 15.08 0.90
N GLU A 225 -4.00 14.14 1.43
CA GLU A 225 -5.26 14.47 2.11
C GLU A 225 -4.99 15.16 3.47
N GLY A 226 -3.91 14.78 4.16
CA GLY A 226 -3.53 15.35 5.46
C GLY A 226 -4.71 15.36 6.44
N ASN A 227 -5.07 16.54 6.94
CA ASN A 227 -6.21 16.73 7.86
C ASN A 227 -7.58 16.42 7.25
N ALA A 228 -7.70 16.42 5.91
CA ALA A 228 -8.94 16.09 5.21
C ALA A 228 -9.09 14.58 4.99
N CYS A 229 -8.06 13.77 5.33
CA CYS A 229 -8.11 12.33 5.15
C CYS A 229 -9.24 11.71 6.00
N ILE A 230 -10.17 11.03 5.34
CA ILE A 230 -11.34 10.43 6.00
C ILE A 230 -11.07 9.03 6.57
N LEU A 231 -9.91 8.46 6.27
CA LEU A 231 -9.54 7.15 6.77
C LEU A 231 -9.28 7.22 8.28
N ARG A 232 -9.76 6.22 9.01
CA ARG A 232 -9.61 6.09 10.46
C ARG A 232 -8.22 5.60 10.86
N ALA A 233 -7.61 4.76 10.04
CA ALA A 233 -6.19 4.40 10.11
C ALA A 233 -5.69 3.81 8.78
N ALA A 234 -4.37 3.79 8.61
CA ALA A 234 -3.72 3.17 7.45
C ALA A 234 -2.47 2.35 7.86
N VAL A 235 -2.19 1.28 7.10
CA VAL A 235 -0.99 0.45 7.28
C VAL A 235 -0.22 0.34 5.96
N ALA A 236 1.10 0.56 6.00
CA ALA A 236 2.00 0.40 4.86
C ALA A 236 3.00 -0.74 5.13
N CYS A 237 2.90 -1.82 4.35
CA CYS A 237 3.72 -3.02 4.49
C CYS A 237 4.80 -3.10 3.40
N SER A 238 6.06 -3.34 3.81
CA SER A 238 7.24 -3.40 2.94
C SER A 238 7.35 -2.19 2.00
N ASN A 239 6.99 -0.98 2.47
CA ASN A 239 7.01 0.23 1.66
C ASN A 239 8.44 0.56 1.19
N PRO A 240 8.72 0.74 -0.12
CA PRO A 240 9.99 1.23 -0.63
C PRO A 240 10.09 2.75 -0.50
N TRP A 241 9.90 3.25 0.72
CA TRP A 241 9.72 4.66 1.10
C TRP A 241 10.48 5.68 0.22
N ASN A 242 11.79 5.48 0.05
CA ASN A 242 12.65 6.24 -0.87
C ASN A 242 12.97 5.40 -2.12
N LEU A 243 12.30 5.71 -3.23
CA LEU A 243 12.42 4.94 -4.48
C LEU A 243 13.81 5.08 -5.13
N GLU A 244 14.45 6.25 -5.02
CA GLU A 244 15.77 6.50 -5.61
C GLU A 244 16.85 5.69 -4.88
N ILE A 245 16.82 5.69 -3.55
CA ILE A 245 17.71 4.86 -2.73
C ILE A 245 17.44 3.38 -3.00
N CYS A 246 16.19 2.91 -2.99
CA CYS A 246 15.88 1.51 -3.28
C CYS A 246 16.42 1.07 -4.65
N ASN A 247 16.26 1.91 -5.67
CA ASN A 247 16.80 1.64 -7.01
C ASN A 247 18.33 1.56 -7.01
N VAL A 248 19.03 2.46 -6.31
CA VAL A 248 20.50 2.41 -6.18
C VAL A 248 20.94 1.15 -5.44
N GLU A 249 20.30 0.80 -4.32
CA GLU A 249 20.62 -0.41 -3.53
C GLU A 249 20.42 -1.70 -4.33
N LEU A 250 19.35 -1.79 -5.12
CA LEU A 250 19.13 -2.91 -6.04
C LEU A 250 20.28 -3.05 -7.04
N GLN A 251 20.86 -1.96 -7.52
CA GLN A 251 21.96 -2.01 -8.49
C GLN A 251 23.33 -2.33 -7.86
N ARG A 252 23.48 -2.20 -6.54
CA ARG A 252 24.78 -2.38 -5.86
C ARG A 252 25.25 -3.82 -5.79
N THR A 253 24.34 -4.78 -5.88
CA THR A 253 24.67 -6.20 -5.78
C THR A 253 24.22 -6.96 -7.01
N TRP A 254 24.94 -8.02 -7.36
CA TRP A 254 24.56 -8.88 -8.47
C TRP A 254 23.16 -9.49 -8.27
N ILE A 255 22.84 -9.95 -7.04
CA ILE A 255 21.51 -10.48 -6.70
C ILE A 255 20.44 -9.39 -6.85
N GLY A 256 20.70 -8.18 -6.34
CA GLY A 256 19.82 -7.03 -6.50
C GLY A 256 19.49 -6.74 -7.97
N LEU A 257 20.52 -6.65 -8.80
CA LEU A 257 20.38 -6.22 -10.20
C LEU A 257 19.83 -7.34 -11.09
N GLU A 258 20.50 -8.49 -11.10
CA GLU A 258 20.23 -9.58 -12.05
C GLU A 258 19.07 -10.48 -11.64
N ILE A 259 18.66 -10.47 -10.36
CA ILE A 259 17.50 -11.23 -9.89
C ILE A 259 16.32 -10.30 -9.65
N TYR A 260 16.39 -9.37 -8.69
CA TYR A 260 15.20 -8.60 -8.31
C TYR A 260 14.83 -7.51 -9.32
N CYS A 261 15.77 -6.62 -9.65
CA CYS A 261 15.53 -5.51 -10.58
C CYS A 261 15.13 -6.02 -11.97
N LYS A 262 15.81 -7.08 -12.45
CA LYS A 262 15.50 -7.77 -13.71
C LYS A 262 14.14 -8.47 -13.69
N THR A 263 13.79 -9.19 -12.61
CA THR A 263 12.48 -9.84 -12.48
C THR A 263 11.35 -8.81 -12.48
N MET A 264 11.49 -7.72 -11.72
CA MET A 264 10.50 -6.64 -11.69
C MET A 264 10.34 -5.96 -13.07
N GLY A 265 11.45 -5.66 -13.74
CA GLY A 265 11.44 -5.16 -15.12
C GLY A 265 10.76 -6.14 -16.09
N GLY A 266 11.04 -7.43 -15.97
CA GLY A 266 10.38 -8.49 -16.74
C GLY A 266 8.87 -8.57 -16.51
N ASN A 267 8.40 -8.42 -15.27
CA ASN A 267 6.98 -8.40 -14.94
C ASN A 267 6.27 -7.19 -15.55
N LEU A 268 6.89 -6.00 -15.51
CA LEU A 268 6.36 -4.81 -16.17
C LEU A 268 6.35 -4.94 -17.71
N LYS A 269 7.35 -5.59 -18.30
CA LYS A 269 7.34 -5.89 -19.74
C LYS A 269 6.22 -6.84 -20.13
N LYS A 270 5.90 -7.84 -19.31
CA LYS A 270 4.74 -8.72 -19.53
C LYS A 270 3.45 -7.90 -19.46
N LEU A 271 3.33 -7.01 -18.47
CA LEU A 271 2.19 -6.10 -18.35
C LEU A 271 2.05 -5.18 -19.57
N TYR A 272 3.16 -4.59 -20.04
CA TYR A 272 3.21 -3.82 -21.27
C TYR A 272 2.74 -4.64 -22.48
N ALA A 273 3.21 -5.88 -22.63
CA ALA A 273 2.84 -6.73 -23.75
C ALA A 273 1.32 -7.00 -23.83
N LEU A 274 0.64 -7.11 -22.68
CA LEU A 274 -0.82 -7.28 -22.61
C LEU A 274 -1.62 -6.06 -23.10
N HIS A 275 -0.99 -4.88 -23.11
CA HIS A 275 -1.63 -3.59 -23.40
C HIS A 275 -0.89 -2.79 -24.46
N LYS A 276 -0.02 -3.45 -25.24
CA LYS A 276 0.95 -2.83 -26.15
C LYS A 276 0.31 -1.82 -27.08
N ASP A 277 -0.78 -2.21 -27.74
CA ASP A 277 -1.46 -1.36 -28.72
C ASP A 277 -2.02 -0.07 -28.10
N GLN A 278 -2.49 -0.14 -26.87
CA GLN A 278 -3.01 1.01 -26.15
C GLN A 278 -1.89 1.90 -25.61
N ILE A 279 -0.77 1.33 -25.18
CA ILE A 279 0.41 2.08 -24.71
C ILE A 279 1.10 2.81 -25.86
N LEU A 280 1.22 2.18 -27.04
CA LEU A 280 1.90 2.74 -28.22
C LEU A 280 1.11 3.87 -28.91
N GLN A 281 -0.11 4.17 -28.47
CA GLN A 281 -0.79 5.41 -28.86
C GLN A 281 -0.11 6.66 -28.28
N ASN A 282 0.78 6.51 -27.29
CA ASN A 282 1.69 7.59 -26.87
C ASN A 282 2.92 7.62 -27.78
N GLU A 283 3.02 8.62 -28.66
CA GLU A 283 4.12 8.81 -29.61
C GLU A 283 5.50 8.98 -28.94
N GLY A 284 5.53 9.33 -27.65
CA GLY A 284 6.76 9.41 -26.86
C GLY A 284 7.36 8.05 -26.48
N ILE A 285 6.68 6.94 -26.74
CA ILE A 285 7.11 5.59 -26.38
C ILE A 285 7.68 4.86 -27.61
N ASP A 286 8.98 4.58 -27.57
CA ASP A 286 9.67 3.79 -28.58
C ASP A 286 9.60 2.29 -28.24
N GLN A 287 8.80 1.55 -29.01
CA GLN A 287 8.62 0.10 -28.86
C GLN A 287 9.95 -0.66 -28.79
N LYS A 288 10.95 -0.32 -29.64
CA LYS A 288 12.22 -1.06 -29.68
C LYS A 288 13.01 -0.87 -28.39
N LYS A 289 12.95 0.33 -27.79
CA LYS A 289 13.58 0.60 -26.50
C LYS A 289 12.91 -0.17 -25.37
N VAL A 290 11.57 -0.21 -25.35
CA VAL A 290 10.81 -0.98 -24.34
C VAL A 290 11.11 -2.49 -24.46
N GLU A 291 11.16 -3.02 -25.67
CA GLU A 291 11.51 -4.42 -25.93
C GLU A 291 12.96 -4.75 -25.53
N ALA A 292 13.87 -3.77 -25.60
CA ALA A 292 15.26 -3.91 -25.18
C ALA A 292 15.47 -3.79 -23.65
N CYS A 293 14.53 -3.22 -22.90
CA CYS A 293 14.64 -3.08 -21.44
C CYS A 293 14.91 -4.44 -20.77
N LYS A 294 15.83 -4.46 -19.81
CA LYS A 294 16.14 -5.59 -18.94
C LYS A 294 15.77 -5.31 -17.50
N TYR A 295 15.93 -4.06 -17.07
CA TYR A 295 15.80 -3.66 -15.68
C TYR A 295 14.62 -2.72 -15.44
N LEU A 296 14.15 -2.67 -14.19
CA LEU A 296 13.03 -1.84 -13.75
C LEU A 296 13.20 -0.37 -14.16
N TYR A 297 14.34 0.23 -13.85
CA TYR A 297 14.60 1.65 -14.14
C TYR A 297 14.64 2.01 -15.62
N GLU A 298 14.97 1.04 -16.49
CA GLU A 298 14.91 1.23 -17.94
C GLU A 298 13.47 1.24 -18.44
N PHE A 299 12.62 0.35 -17.90
CA PHE A 299 11.19 0.37 -18.17
C PHE A 299 10.56 1.69 -17.70
N ASP A 300 10.90 2.14 -16.50
CA ASP A 300 10.41 3.42 -15.97
C ASP A 300 10.84 4.58 -16.86
N ARG A 301 12.08 4.59 -17.35
CA ARG A 301 12.58 5.61 -18.28
C ARG A 301 11.84 5.61 -19.62
N HIS A 302 11.56 4.43 -20.18
CA HIS A 302 11.03 4.31 -21.54
C HIS A 302 9.51 4.22 -21.64
N VAL A 303 8.82 3.96 -20.53
CA VAL A 303 7.35 3.88 -20.47
C VAL A 303 6.79 4.88 -19.47
N GLN A 304 7.18 4.80 -18.19
CA GLN A 304 6.55 5.65 -17.16
C GLN A 304 6.87 7.14 -17.38
N CYS A 305 8.11 7.48 -17.67
CA CYS A 305 8.52 8.87 -17.89
C CYS A 305 7.74 9.55 -19.03
N PRO A 306 7.70 9.03 -20.27
CA PRO A 306 6.92 9.63 -21.35
C PRO A 306 5.41 9.58 -21.12
N THR A 307 4.89 8.59 -20.39
CA THR A 307 3.46 8.51 -20.04
C THR A 307 3.04 9.58 -19.03
N TRP A 308 3.90 9.87 -18.06
CA TRP A 308 3.58 10.73 -16.92
C TRP A 308 4.22 12.13 -16.98
N GLY A 309 4.99 12.41 -18.05
CA GLY A 309 5.63 13.71 -18.27
C GLY A 309 6.91 13.93 -17.47
N TYR A 310 7.54 12.86 -16.94
CA TYR A 310 8.80 13.00 -16.23
C TYR A 310 9.98 13.08 -17.22
N PRO A 311 10.96 13.97 -17.00
CA PRO A 311 12.11 14.10 -17.89
C PRO A 311 13.13 12.96 -17.73
N THR A 312 13.18 12.31 -16.56
CA THR A 312 14.08 11.18 -16.25
C THR A 312 13.42 10.29 -15.21
N GLU A 313 13.84 9.02 -15.12
CA GLU A 313 13.40 8.10 -14.07
C GLU A 313 13.81 8.59 -12.67
N GLY A 314 14.94 9.29 -12.55
CA GLY A 314 15.33 9.93 -11.30
C GLY A 314 14.37 11.05 -10.88
N ALA A 315 13.88 11.86 -11.83
CA ALA A 315 12.84 12.86 -11.54
C ALA A 315 11.53 12.17 -11.13
N TYR A 316 11.16 11.08 -11.79
CA TYR A 316 10.02 10.26 -11.39
C TYR A 316 10.18 9.69 -9.97
N TYR A 317 11.31 9.04 -9.65
CA TYR A 317 11.54 8.45 -8.32
C TYR A 317 11.55 9.50 -7.23
N ARG A 318 12.22 10.64 -7.48
CA ARG A 318 12.20 11.74 -6.54
C ARG A 318 10.80 12.26 -6.35
N ASP A 319 9.99 12.41 -7.40
CA ASP A 319 8.61 12.88 -7.29
C ASP A 319 7.69 11.89 -6.54
N ALA A 320 7.78 10.61 -6.92
CA ALA A 320 6.79 9.62 -6.55
C ALA A 320 7.07 8.87 -5.25
N GLN A 321 8.26 9.00 -4.65
CA GLN A 321 8.57 8.43 -3.33
C GLN A 321 7.67 9.02 -2.23
N SER A 322 7.59 8.34 -1.08
CA SER A 322 6.64 8.68 0.00
C SER A 322 7.29 9.18 1.29
N VAL A 323 8.63 9.37 1.32
CA VAL A 323 9.35 9.93 2.48
C VAL A 323 8.76 11.26 2.92
N ASP A 324 8.68 12.25 2.02
CA ASP A 324 8.20 13.59 2.40
C ASP A 324 6.72 13.57 2.76
N ALA A 325 5.89 12.83 2.00
CA ALA A 325 4.45 12.70 2.24
C ALA A 325 4.15 12.15 3.65
N LEU A 326 5.03 11.31 4.21
CA LEU A 326 4.91 10.85 5.59
C LEU A 326 4.81 12.01 6.58
N CYS A 327 5.53 13.12 6.37
CA CYS A 327 5.48 14.30 7.23
C CYS A 327 4.12 15.02 7.21
N ALA A 328 3.29 14.80 6.19
CA ALA A 328 1.95 15.35 6.07
C ALA A 328 0.83 14.43 6.56
N VAL A 329 1.12 13.19 6.95
CA VAL A 329 0.11 12.26 7.47
C VAL A 329 -0.49 12.79 8.78
N ARG A 330 -1.83 12.81 8.89
CA ARG A 330 -2.59 13.31 10.06
C ARG A 330 -3.62 12.33 10.62
N ILE A 331 -3.46 11.05 10.31
CA ILE A 331 -4.29 9.95 10.83
C ILE A 331 -3.38 8.88 11.45
N PRO A 332 -3.89 8.01 12.34
CA PRO A 332 -3.16 6.85 12.82
C PRO A 332 -2.55 6.03 11.67
N PHE A 333 -1.22 5.97 11.60
CA PHE A 333 -0.51 5.34 10.50
C PHE A 333 0.59 4.42 11.00
N LEU A 334 0.59 3.16 10.54
CA LEU A 334 1.60 2.16 10.86
C LEU A 334 2.41 1.79 9.61
N GLY A 335 3.73 1.99 9.66
CA GLY A 335 4.67 1.38 8.73
C GLY A 335 5.17 0.04 9.25
N ILE A 336 5.26 -0.99 8.40
CA ILE A 336 5.88 -2.28 8.71
C ILE A 336 6.92 -2.60 7.66
N ASN A 337 8.21 -2.70 8.05
CA ASN A 337 9.31 -3.03 7.15
C ASN A 337 10.28 -4.04 7.79
N ALA A 338 10.83 -4.95 6.99
CA ALA A 338 11.96 -5.77 7.41
C ALA A 338 13.28 -5.02 7.10
N GLU A 339 14.23 -5.05 8.03
CA GLU A 339 15.53 -4.39 7.88
C GLU A 339 16.47 -5.11 6.91
N ASP A 340 16.19 -6.38 6.60
CA ASP A 340 16.92 -7.18 5.62
C ASP A 340 16.16 -7.33 4.29
N ASP A 341 15.14 -6.48 4.05
CA ASP A 341 14.39 -6.45 2.80
C ASP A 341 15.31 -6.10 1.62
N PRO A 342 15.48 -7.01 0.63
CA PRO A 342 16.41 -6.80 -0.48
C PRO A 342 15.88 -5.85 -1.57
N ILE A 343 14.63 -5.40 -1.46
CA ILE A 343 13.98 -4.49 -2.40
C ILE A 343 13.75 -3.13 -1.73
N SER A 344 13.08 -3.13 -0.57
CA SER A 344 12.84 -1.93 0.26
C SER A 344 13.93 -1.78 1.31
N SER A 345 15.16 -1.50 0.84
CA SER A 345 16.36 -1.46 1.69
C SER A 345 16.18 -0.63 2.96
N LYS A 346 16.79 -1.07 4.07
CA LYS A 346 16.85 -0.30 5.33
C LYS A 346 17.36 1.13 5.13
N ALA A 347 18.27 1.35 4.18
CA ALA A 347 18.82 2.68 3.87
C ALA A 347 17.75 3.65 3.34
N ALA A 348 16.65 3.13 2.80
CA ALA A 348 15.53 3.92 2.28
C ALA A 348 14.44 4.18 3.32
N ILE A 349 14.51 3.56 4.51
CA ILE A 349 13.48 3.70 5.55
C ILE A 349 13.64 5.06 6.26
N PRO A 350 12.57 5.88 6.34
CA PRO A 350 12.63 7.27 6.81
C PRO A 350 12.50 7.36 8.34
N PHE A 351 13.48 6.80 9.06
CA PHE A 351 13.45 6.73 10.53
C PHE A 351 13.32 8.11 11.19
N GLU A 352 13.93 9.14 10.61
CA GLU A 352 13.90 10.48 11.18
C GLU A 352 12.53 11.15 10.96
N GLU A 353 11.90 10.96 9.81
CA GLU A 353 10.57 11.47 9.51
C GLU A 353 9.50 10.83 10.43
N PHE A 354 9.63 9.53 10.73
CA PHE A 354 8.78 8.86 11.75
C PHE A 354 8.97 9.45 13.16
N LYS A 355 10.18 9.93 13.50
CA LYS A 355 10.42 10.63 14.76
C LYS A 355 9.90 12.06 14.76
N GLN A 356 9.61 12.64 13.60
CA GLN A 356 9.05 13.99 13.47
C GLN A 356 7.52 14.00 13.33
N ASN A 357 6.89 12.92 12.88
CA ASN A 357 5.43 12.88 12.74
C ASN A 357 4.73 12.15 13.91
N PRO A 358 3.99 12.87 14.79
CA PRO A 358 3.34 12.29 15.97
C PRO A 358 2.13 11.38 15.65
N TYR A 359 1.71 11.30 14.39
CA TYR A 359 0.64 10.43 13.91
C TYR A 359 1.08 9.05 13.46
N THR A 360 2.40 8.80 13.47
CA THR A 360 2.99 7.68 12.76
C THR A 360 3.82 6.82 13.70
N VAL A 361 3.81 5.51 13.43
CA VAL A 361 4.71 4.55 14.07
C VAL A 361 5.26 3.62 13.01
N LEU A 362 6.57 3.36 13.07
CA LEU A 362 7.25 2.39 12.24
C LEU A 362 7.61 1.18 13.10
N CYS A 363 7.06 0.02 12.75
CA CYS A 363 7.47 -1.27 13.27
C CYS A 363 8.47 -1.91 12.31
N THR A 364 9.74 -2.06 12.72
CA THR A 364 10.73 -2.82 11.95
C THR A 364 10.95 -4.21 12.54
N THR A 365 11.21 -5.18 11.67
CA THR A 365 11.78 -6.47 12.06
C THR A 365 13.23 -6.55 11.61
N ASP A 366 14.09 -7.17 12.41
CA ASP A 366 15.51 -7.39 12.03
C ASP A 366 15.68 -8.33 10.82
N TRP A 367 14.72 -9.21 10.57
CA TRP A 367 14.63 -9.99 9.33
C TRP A 367 13.18 -10.27 8.91
N GLY A 368 13.00 -10.61 7.63
CA GLY A 368 11.69 -10.94 7.06
C GLY A 368 11.58 -10.79 5.55
N GLY A 369 12.50 -10.09 4.89
CA GLY A 369 12.47 -9.88 3.44
C GLY A 369 11.29 -9.04 2.93
N HIS A 370 11.20 -8.91 1.61
CA HIS A 370 10.14 -8.17 0.93
C HIS A 370 8.86 -9.00 0.82
N LEU A 371 7.78 -8.58 1.48
CA LEU A 371 6.49 -9.28 1.51
C LEU A 371 6.61 -10.78 1.84
N GLY A 372 7.68 -11.16 2.55
CA GLY A 372 7.97 -12.50 3.02
C GLY A 372 7.35 -12.69 4.38
N SER A 373 8.14 -12.52 5.45
CA SER A 373 7.74 -12.73 6.85
C SER A 373 6.97 -14.03 7.06
N PHE A 374 7.33 -15.09 6.33
CA PHE A 374 6.65 -16.36 6.38
C PHE A 374 6.83 -17.00 7.74
N GLN A 375 5.75 -17.56 8.29
CA GLN A 375 5.76 -18.28 9.56
C GLN A 375 5.84 -19.80 9.32
N LEU A 376 6.16 -20.55 10.38
CA LEU A 376 6.07 -22.00 10.33
C LEU A 376 4.60 -22.41 10.20
N GLY A 377 4.28 -23.26 9.21
CA GLY A 377 2.90 -23.65 8.90
C GLY A 377 2.23 -22.78 7.81
N GLY A 378 2.92 -21.76 7.29
CA GLY A 378 2.39 -20.86 6.27
C GLY A 378 1.94 -19.52 6.84
N GLY A 379 1.32 -18.68 6.00
CA GLY A 379 0.95 -17.32 6.37
C GLY A 379 2.15 -16.39 6.51
N ARG A 380 1.86 -15.10 6.69
CA ARG A 380 2.85 -14.04 6.82
C ARG A 380 2.58 -13.20 8.07
N TRP A 381 3.60 -13.00 8.88
CA TRP A 381 3.47 -12.29 10.15
C TRP A 381 2.97 -10.85 9.96
N PHE A 382 3.44 -10.11 8.94
CA PHE A 382 2.98 -8.73 8.73
C PHE A 382 1.48 -8.66 8.40
N ALA A 383 0.90 -9.70 7.78
CA ALA A 383 -0.52 -9.74 7.47
C ALA A 383 -1.35 -9.83 8.76
N THR A 384 -0.94 -10.70 9.69
CA THR A 384 -1.52 -10.79 11.03
C THR A 384 -1.32 -9.51 11.83
N ALA A 385 -0.11 -8.93 11.81
CA ALA A 385 0.20 -7.69 12.51
C ALA A 385 -0.64 -6.52 12.01
N ALA A 386 -0.76 -6.35 10.69
CA ALA A 386 -1.57 -5.30 10.07
C ALA A 386 -3.06 -5.46 10.42
N ALA A 387 -3.60 -6.67 10.30
CA ALA A 387 -4.99 -6.95 10.65
C ALA A 387 -5.27 -6.71 12.13
N ALA A 388 -4.42 -7.22 13.03
CA ALA A 388 -4.58 -7.06 14.47
C ALA A 388 -4.52 -5.58 14.90
N PHE A 389 -3.59 -4.80 14.32
CA PHE A 389 -3.51 -3.37 14.57
C PHE A 389 -4.77 -2.62 14.10
N LEU A 390 -5.24 -2.89 12.88
CA LEU A 390 -6.44 -2.25 12.34
C LEU A 390 -7.69 -2.59 13.17
N SER A 391 -7.86 -3.85 13.57
CA SER A 391 -8.92 -4.27 14.48
C SER A 391 -8.83 -3.56 15.83
N LYS A 392 -7.65 -3.52 16.45
CA LYS A 392 -7.44 -2.84 17.74
C LYS A 392 -7.79 -1.35 17.67
N VAL A 393 -7.35 -0.66 16.61
CA VAL A 393 -7.71 0.75 16.40
C VAL A 393 -9.22 0.90 16.26
N HIS A 394 -9.86 0.05 15.45
CA HIS A 394 -11.32 0.10 15.28
C HIS A 394 -12.10 -0.15 16.56
N ASP A 395 -11.65 -1.11 17.38
CA ASP A 395 -12.39 -1.54 18.56
C ASP A 395 -12.23 -0.58 19.73
N GLU A 396 -11.03 -0.02 19.90
CA GLU A 396 -10.69 0.76 21.09
C GLU A 396 -10.71 2.26 20.90
N VAL A 397 -10.40 2.79 19.70
CA VAL A 397 -10.24 4.23 19.51
C VAL A 397 -11.59 4.92 19.38
N ASP A 398 -11.78 5.98 20.18
CA ASP A 398 -12.81 6.98 19.96
C ASP A 398 -12.21 8.10 19.09
N HIS A 399 -12.48 8.01 17.79
CA HIS A 399 -11.91 8.95 16.83
C HIS A 399 -12.43 10.38 17.01
N GLU A 400 -13.71 10.55 17.37
CA GLU A 400 -14.29 11.89 17.52
C GLU A 400 -13.79 12.57 18.78
N ALA A 401 -13.69 11.83 19.89
CA ALA A 401 -13.06 12.33 21.11
C ALA A 401 -11.58 12.65 20.89
N SER A 402 -10.87 11.81 20.13
CA SER A 402 -9.47 12.07 19.77
C SER A 402 -9.32 13.32 18.90
N ILE A 403 -10.19 13.54 17.90
CA ILE A 403 -10.19 14.77 17.08
C ILE A 403 -10.43 16.00 17.97
N SER A 404 -11.37 15.91 18.90
CA SER A 404 -11.71 16.99 19.82
C SER A 404 -10.53 17.36 20.71
N GLU A 405 -9.88 16.37 21.32
CA GLU A 405 -8.69 16.59 22.16
C GLU A 405 -7.54 17.25 21.38
N ARG A 406 -7.34 16.87 20.12
CA ARG A 406 -6.31 17.49 19.26
C ARG A 406 -6.58 18.95 18.93
N ARG A 407 -7.85 19.31 18.70
CA ARG A 407 -8.26 20.69 18.48
C ARG A 407 -8.04 21.54 19.73
N GLU A 408 -8.38 21.01 20.91
CA GLU A 408 -8.18 21.68 22.18
C GLU A 408 -6.70 21.89 22.51
N THR A 409 -5.87 20.88 22.26
CA THR A 409 -4.41 20.92 22.49
C THR A 409 -3.63 21.64 21.39
N LYS A 410 -4.31 22.08 20.31
CA LYS A 410 -3.72 22.78 19.14
C LYS A 410 -2.58 22.03 18.47
N ILE A 411 -2.52 20.70 18.60
CA ILE A 411 -1.46 19.85 18.02
C ILE A 411 -1.40 20.00 16.49
N ASP A 412 -2.57 20.16 15.84
CA ASP A 412 -2.68 20.34 14.38
C ASP A 412 -2.49 21.78 13.91
N THR A 413 -2.31 22.73 14.83
CA THR A 413 -2.12 24.13 14.47
C THR A 413 -0.67 24.36 14.08
N PRO A 414 -0.37 24.79 12.84
CA PRO A 414 1.00 25.10 12.45
C PRO A 414 1.58 26.18 13.38
N GLY A 415 2.56 25.82 14.21
CA GLY A 415 3.19 26.76 15.15
C GLY A 415 4.02 27.83 14.45
N LYS A 416 4.45 27.58 13.21
CA LYS A 416 5.30 28.47 12.40
C LYS A 416 4.60 28.82 11.10
N LYS A 417 4.46 30.12 10.82
CA LYS A 417 3.86 30.62 9.57
C LYS A 417 4.83 30.56 8.39
N TYR A 418 6.12 30.84 8.62
CA TYR A 418 7.17 30.79 7.60
C TYR A 418 8.57 30.61 8.23
N PRO A 419 9.54 30.04 7.48
CA PRO A 419 9.32 29.24 6.27
C PRO A 419 8.55 27.94 6.58
N VAL A 420 7.73 27.47 5.64
CA VAL A 420 6.94 26.22 5.73
C VAL A 420 7.34 25.31 4.59
N PHE A 421 7.78 24.09 4.92
CA PHE A 421 8.03 23.07 3.92
C PHE A 421 6.71 22.42 3.51
N ASP A 422 6.44 22.39 2.21
CA ASP A 422 5.33 21.66 1.60
C ASP A 422 5.83 20.27 1.21
N PRO A 423 5.59 19.24 2.03
CA PRO A 423 6.13 17.89 1.80
C PRO A 423 5.63 17.27 0.50
N ASN A 424 4.37 17.50 0.13
CA ASN A 424 3.75 16.86 -1.03
C ASN A 424 4.24 17.44 -2.36
N ASN A 425 4.76 18.67 -2.35
CA ASN A 425 5.36 19.32 -3.53
C ASN A 425 6.88 19.55 -3.40
N ARG A 426 7.50 19.10 -2.30
CA ARG A 426 8.93 19.25 -1.98
C ARG A 426 9.49 20.65 -2.20
N ARG A 427 8.77 21.65 -1.69
CA ARG A 427 9.17 23.06 -1.83
C ARG A 427 9.11 23.78 -0.50
N LEU A 428 10.05 24.68 -0.28
CA LEU A 428 10.00 25.62 0.84
C LEU A 428 9.15 26.83 0.43
N ILE A 429 8.04 27.04 1.12
CA ILE A 429 7.21 28.23 0.95
C ILE A 429 7.81 29.34 1.82
N LEU A 430 8.12 30.46 1.17
CA LEU A 430 8.64 31.68 1.78
C LEU A 430 7.55 32.76 1.75
N PRO A 431 7.59 33.76 2.65
CA PRO A 431 6.73 34.94 2.51
C PRO A 431 7.05 35.65 1.19
N GLU A 432 6.03 36.25 0.57
CA GLU A 432 6.26 37.23 -0.51
C GLU A 432 7.15 38.35 0.04
N ALA A 433 8.24 38.66 -0.69
CA ALA A 433 9.28 39.58 -0.25
C ALA A 433 8.86 41.04 -0.31
#